data_AF-A0A2M6WYA5-F1
#
_entry.id   AF-A0A2M6WYA5-F1
#
_cell.length_a   1.000
_cell.length_b   1.000
_cell.length_c   1.000
_cell.angle_alpha   90.00
_cell.angle_beta   90.00
_cell.angle_gamma   90.00
#
_symmetry.space_group_name_H-M   'P 1'
#
loop_
_entity.id
_entity.type
_entity.pdbx_description
1 polymer ?
#
loop_
_entity_poly.entity_id
_entity_poly.type
_entity_poly.pdbx_seq_one_letter_code
_entity_poly.pdbx_strand_id
1 'polypeptide(L)'
;MRKLLVPREHLAGRSLWRQRAWYAPHYVANSLLEVDFTVLRERGVRCAALDVDNTLVSHGGMNMTPEVIALLRQVREKGVLERLVLATNRCRSVDQLAAHIRADAVLQHGWHRKPSRRYFDQLERAVQFPPEAIAMIGDKIWTDIYGANRAGMVTVLVRPLGGASVV
;
A
#
# COMPACT_ATOMS: atom_id res chain seq x y z
N MET A 1 17.85 -12.05 -0.03
CA MET A 1 17.10 -11.28 0.99
C MET A 1 15.79 -12.00 1.31
N ARG A 2 15.45 -12.19 2.59
CA ARG A 2 14.28 -12.98 3.02
C ARG A 2 12.99 -12.21 2.75
N LYS A 3 12.26 -12.58 1.68
CA LYS A 3 10.83 -12.26 1.51
C LYS A 3 10.08 -13.05 2.60
N LEU A 4 9.72 -12.41 3.72
CA LEU A 4 8.95 -13.06 4.76
C LEU A 4 7.47 -12.88 4.46
N LEU A 5 6.90 -13.84 3.74
CA LEU A 5 5.46 -14.07 3.76
C LEU A 5 5.17 -14.73 5.11
N VAL A 6 4.48 -14.04 6.01
CA VAL A 6 4.01 -14.66 7.25
C VAL A 6 3.01 -15.75 6.84
N PRO A 7 3.33 -17.05 6.96
CA PRO A 7 2.46 -18.11 6.45
C PRO A 7 1.28 -18.31 7.41
N ARG A 8 0.10 -18.67 6.89
CA ARG A 8 -0.94 -19.36 7.68
C ARG A 8 -1.75 -20.37 6.88
N GLU A 9 -2.20 -21.35 7.65
CA GLU A 9 -2.99 -22.53 7.32
C GLU A 9 -4.31 -22.26 6.55
N HIS A 10 -4.56 -23.16 5.60
CA HIS A 10 -5.69 -23.18 4.68
C HIS A 10 -6.99 -23.48 5.44
N LEU A 11 -7.85 -22.46 5.62
CA LEU A 11 -9.23 -22.65 6.06
C LEU A 11 -10.13 -22.31 4.88
N ALA A 12 -10.73 -23.34 4.28
CA ALA A 12 -11.65 -23.25 3.17
C ALA A 12 -12.70 -22.13 3.39
N GLY A 13 -12.78 -21.19 2.44
CA GLY A 13 -13.85 -20.18 2.38
C GLY A 13 -13.63 -18.88 3.17
N ARG A 14 -12.42 -18.56 3.66
CA ARG A 14 -12.13 -17.28 4.33
C ARG A 14 -10.97 -16.53 3.64
N SER A 15 -11.05 -15.19 3.61
CA SER A 15 -10.01 -14.28 3.07
C SER A 15 -8.60 -14.72 3.49
N LEU A 16 -7.69 -14.80 2.50
CA LEU A 16 -6.29 -15.23 2.63
C LEU A 16 -5.44 -14.34 3.55
N TRP A 17 -6.01 -13.24 4.05
CA TRP A 17 -5.33 -12.18 4.80
C TRP A 17 -5.86 -11.98 6.22
N ARG A 18 -6.47 -13.00 6.85
CA ARG A 18 -6.92 -12.88 8.24
C ARG A 18 -5.75 -12.94 9.23
N GLN A 19 -5.37 -11.79 9.80
CA GLN A 19 -4.45 -11.69 10.94
C GLN A 19 -5.15 -11.34 12.26
N ARG A 20 -4.66 -11.91 13.38
CA ARG A 20 -5.07 -11.57 14.76
C ARG A 20 -4.21 -10.47 15.39
N ALA A 21 -3.05 -10.17 14.80
CA ALA A 21 -2.10 -9.17 15.30
C ALA A 21 -2.16 -7.92 14.42
N TRP A 22 -2.84 -6.87 14.89
CA TRP A 22 -3.06 -5.66 14.07
C TRP A 22 -1.78 -4.92 13.69
N TYR A 23 -0.67 -5.09 14.41
CA TYR A 23 0.59 -4.41 14.12
C TYR A 23 1.52 -5.20 13.18
N ALA A 24 1.19 -6.44 12.87
CA ALA A 24 2.01 -7.28 12.00
C ALA A 24 1.63 -7.06 10.53
N PRO A 25 2.60 -6.76 9.64
CA PRO A 25 2.33 -6.68 8.22
C PRO A 25 2.09 -8.07 7.61
N HIS A 26 1.37 -8.14 6.50
CA HIS A 26 1.21 -9.38 5.73
C HIS A 26 2.43 -9.69 4.85
N TYR A 27 3.11 -8.64 4.38
CA TYR A 27 4.28 -8.71 3.54
C TYR A 27 5.30 -7.66 3.98
N VAL A 28 6.59 -7.99 3.94
CA VAL A 28 7.68 -7.04 4.18
C VAL A 28 8.65 -7.04 3.01
N ALA A 29 9.00 -5.85 2.52
CA ALA A 29 10.01 -5.63 1.49
C ALA A 29 11.03 -4.57 1.93
N ASN A 30 12.25 -4.57 1.38
CA ASN A 30 13.20 -3.51 1.71
C ASN A 30 12.90 -2.19 0.99
N SER A 31 12.14 -2.23 -0.10
CA SER A 31 11.70 -1.05 -0.84
C SER A 31 10.44 -1.38 -1.64
N LEU A 32 9.79 -0.35 -2.18
CA LEU A 32 8.67 -0.54 -3.11
C LEU A 32 9.10 -1.33 -4.37
N LEU A 33 10.36 -1.16 -4.80
CA LEU A 33 10.93 -1.86 -5.96
C LEU A 33 11.06 -3.37 -5.75
N GLU A 34 11.15 -3.81 -4.50
CA GLU A 34 11.26 -5.23 -4.13
C GLU A 34 9.91 -5.90 -3.84
N VAL A 35 8.80 -5.15 -3.90
CA VAL A 35 7.47 -5.71 -3.70
C VAL A 35 7.10 -6.60 -4.88
N ASP A 36 6.84 -7.86 -4.58
CA ASP A 36 6.40 -8.84 -5.57
C ASP A 36 4.89 -8.73 -5.81
N PHE A 37 4.50 -7.82 -6.71
CA PHE A 37 3.09 -7.57 -7.02
C PHE A 37 2.38 -8.79 -7.63
N THR A 38 3.10 -9.68 -8.30
CA THR A 38 2.53 -10.93 -8.84
C THR A 38 2.05 -11.83 -7.70
N VAL A 39 2.87 -12.00 -6.66
CA VAL A 39 2.46 -12.76 -5.45
C VAL A 39 1.28 -12.11 -4.76
N LEU A 40 1.20 -10.77 -4.72
CA LEU A 40 0.02 -10.08 -4.18
C LEU A 40 -1.23 -10.38 -5.03
N ARG A 41 -1.10 -10.36 -6.36
CA ARG A 41 -2.20 -10.65 -7.30
C ARG A 41 -2.69 -12.09 -7.18
N GLU A 42 -1.81 -13.07 -7.10
CA GLU A 42 -2.15 -14.48 -6.88
C GLU A 42 -2.96 -14.70 -5.59
N ARG A 43 -2.82 -13.78 -4.63
CA ARG A 43 -3.55 -13.78 -3.35
C ARG A 43 -4.77 -12.84 -3.35
N GLY A 44 -5.22 -12.43 -4.53
CA GLY A 44 -6.45 -11.67 -4.72
C GLY A 44 -6.31 -10.16 -4.61
N VAL A 45 -5.10 -9.61 -4.44
CA VAL A 45 -4.89 -8.15 -4.49
C VAL A 45 -5.10 -7.66 -5.92
N ARG A 46 -5.90 -6.60 -6.04
CA ARG A 46 -6.21 -5.94 -7.32
C ARG A 46 -5.92 -4.44 -7.29
N CYS A 47 -5.82 -3.86 -6.09
CA CYS A 47 -5.54 -2.44 -5.90
C CYS A 47 -4.35 -2.24 -4.95
N ALA A 48 -3.46 -1.32 -5.28
CA ALA A 48 -2.46 -0.81 -4.35
C ALA A 48 -2.82 0.60 -3.89
N ALA A 49 -2.98 0.77 -2.58
CA ALA A 49 -3.04 2.06 -1.92
C ALA A 49 -1.66 2.38 -1.35
N LEU A 50 -1.02 3.41 -1.90
CA LEU A 50 0.38 3.74 -1.67
C LEU A 50 0.47 4.94 -0.73
N ASP A 51 1.17 4.77 0.39
CA ASP A 51 1.63 5.93 1.16
C ASP A 51 2.61 6.78 0.32
N VAL A 52 2.71 8.07 0.65
CA VAL A 52 3.53 9.01 -0.12
C VAL A 52 4.88 9.23 0.55
N ASP A 53 4.88 9.85 1.73
CA ASP A 53 6.10 10.29 2.41
C ASP A 53 6.84 9.12 3.06
N ASN A 54 8.10 8.96 2.68
CA ASN A 54 8.99 7.84 2.99
C ASN A 54 8.61 6.50 2.32
N THR A 55 7.67 6.51 1.37
CA THR A 55 7.26 5.29 0.65
C THR A 55 7.46 5.45 -0.86
N LEU A 56 6.82 6.46 -1.47
CA LEU A 56 7.00 6.79 -2.89
C LEU A 56 8.10 7.83 -3.10
N VAL A 57 8.25 8.75 -2.14
CA VAL A 57 9.20 9.84 -2.14
C VAL A 57 9.82 9.98 -0.75
N SER A 58 10.98 10.61 -0.64
CA SER A 58 11.49 11.06 0.67
C SER A 58 10.52 12.05 1.32
N HIS A 59 10.62 12.24 2.64
CA HIS A 59 9.73 13.15 3.39
C HIS A 59 9.65 14.54 2.74
N GLY A 60 8.45 14.96 2.33
CA GLY A 60 8.23 16.26 1.67
C GLY A 60 8.68 16.32 0.21
N GLY A 61 9.25 15.25 -0.34
CA GLY A 61 9.65 15.16 -1.74
C GLY A 61 8.46 15.29 -2.71
N MET A 62 8.77 15.70 -3.95
CA MET A 62 7.79 15.91 -5.03
C MET A 62 8.06 15.04 -6.26
N ASN A 63 9.18 14.31 -6.27
CA ASN A 63 9.62 13.52 -7.42
C ASN A 63 9.82 12.06 -6.99
N MET A 64 9.14 11.15 -7.67
CA MET A 64 9.47 9.72 -7.61
C MET A 64 10.66 9.44 -8.50
N THR A 65 11.39 8.36 -8.21
CA THR A 65 12.43 7.90 -9.13
C THR A 65 11.80 7.31 -10.40
N PRO A 66 12.49 7.36 -11.55
CA PRO A 66 12.00 6.76 -12.79
C PRO A 66 11.67 5.27 -12.65
N GLU A 67 12.43 4.53 -11.84
CA GLU A 67 12.25 3.08 -11.61
C GLU A 67 10.91 2.79 -10.91
N VAL A 68 10.55 3.59 -9.90
CA VAL A 68 9.26 3.45 -9.21
C VAL A 68 8.09 3.73 -10.15
N ILE A 69 8.22 4.79 -10.97
CA ILE A 69 7.20 5.14 -11.97
C ILE A 69 7.04 4.00 -12.99
N ALA A 70 8.17 3.50 -13.52
CA ALA A 70 8.19 2.41 -14.49
C ALA A 70 7.58 1.13 -13.91
N LEU A 71 7.96 0.75 -12.68
CA LEU A 71 7.39 -0.41 -12.00
C LEU A 71 5.86 -0.31 -11.87
N LEU A 72 5.36 0.79 -11.32
CA LEU A 72 3.93 0.98 -11.07
C LEU A 72 3.10 1.04 -12.37
N ARG A 73 3.65 1.66 -13.42
CA ARG A 73 3.03 1.64 -14.75
C ARG A 73 3.00 0.23 -15.33
N GLN A 74 4.13 -0.47 -15.28
CA GLN A 74 4.26 -1.81 -15.84
C GLN A 74 3.32 -2.82 -15.16
N VAL A 75 3.22 -2.81 -13.83
CA VAL A 75 2.32 -3.75 -13.12
C VAL A 75 0.85 -3.47 -13.45
N ARG A 76 0.48 -2.21 -13.70
CA ARG A 76 -0.87 -1.88 -14.15
C ARG A 76 -1.12 -2.26 -15.61
N GLU A 77 -0.18 -1.95 -16.51
CA GLU A 77 -0.29 -2.29 -17.93
C GLU A 77 -0.38 -3.81 -18.16
N LYS A 78 0.29 -4.59 -17.32
CA LYS A 78 0.20 -6.06 -17.31
C LYS A 78 -1.07 -6.60 -16.63
N GLY A 79 -1.93 -5.74 -16.09
CA GLY A 79 -3.14 -6.14 -15.37
C GLY A 79 -2.89 -6.81 -14.01
N VAL A 80 -1.67 -6.73 -13.47
CA VAL A 80 -1.34 -7.25 -12.13
C VAL A 80 -2.06 -6.42 -11.06
N LEU A 81 -2.09 -5.10 -11.25
CA LEU A 81 -2.93 -4.19 -10.48
C LEU A 81 -3.95 -3.54 -11.42
N GLU A 82 -5.21 -3.51 -11.00
CA GLU A 82 -6.31 -2.87 -11.71
C GLU A 82 -6.46 -1.39 -11.31
N ARG A 83 -6.06 -1.03 -10.08
CA ARG A 83 -6.15 0.34 -9.55
C ARG A 83 -4.91 0.72 -8.74
N LEU A 84 -4.52 1.99 -8.81
CA LEU A 84 -3.50 2.63 -7.98
C LEU A 84 -4.10 3.85 -7.27
N VAL A 85 -3.88 3.96 -5.97
CA VAL A 85 -4.35 5.11 -5.17
C VAL A 85 -3.20 5.70 -4.37
N LEU A 86 -3.11 7.03 -4.34
CA LEU A 86 -2.25 7.70 -3.36
C LEU A 86 -3.04 7.89 -2.05
N ALA A 87 -2.52 7.38 -0.95
CA ALA A 87 -3.17 7.40 0.36
C ALA A 87 -2.25 8.05 1.40
N THR A 88 -2.39 9.37 1.62
CA THR A 88 -1.50 10.16 2.47
C THR A 88 -2.22 10.84 3.63
N ASN A 89 -1.52 10.98 4.75
CA ASN A 89 -1.96 11.78 5.89
C ASN A 89 -1.61 13.27 5.75
N ARG A 90 -0.94 13.69 4.68
CA ARG A 90 -0.60 15.09 4.43
C ARG A 90 -1.71 15.77 3.65
N CYS A 91 -1.95 17.04 3.97
CA CYS A 91 -2.77 17.95 3.17
C CYS A 91 -1.81 18.81 2.34
N ARG A 92 -1.34 18.25 1.22
CA ARG A 92 -0.47 18.93 0.24
C ARG A 92 -0.80 18.42 -1.15
N SER A 93 -0.65 19.25 -2.18
CA SER A 93 -0.85 18.75 -3.56
C SER A 93 0.16 17.64 -3.85
N VAL A 94 -0.36 16.53 -4.34
CA VAL A 94 0.40 15.37 -4.84
C VAL A 94 -0.05 15.04 -6.27
N ASP A 95 -0.62 16.02 -6.97
CA ASP A 95 -1.26 15.81 -8.27
C ASP A 95 -0.22 15.41 -9.33
N GLN A 96 0.98 15.99 -9.26
CA GLN A 96 2.10 15.59 -10.10
C GLN A 96 2.50 14.12 -9.86
N LEU A 97 2.54 13.70 -8.59
CA LEU A 97 2.83 12.31 -8.22
C LEU A 97 1.74 11.37 -8.75
N ALA A 98 0.48 11.74 -8.57
CA ALA A 98 -0.67 11.00 -9.07
C ALA A 98 -0.64 10.87 -10.61
N ALA A 99 -0.31 11.95 -11.31
CA ALA A 99 -0.20 11.98 -12.77
C ALA A 99 0.90 11.06 -13.29
N HIS A 100 2.08 11.05 -12.65
CA HIS A 100 3.18 10.16 -13.05
C HIS A 100 2.75 8.70 -13.08
N ILE A 101 1.97 8.25 -12.09
CA ILE A 101 1.50 6.88 -12.03
C ILE A 101 0.07 6.73 -12.53
N ARG A 102 -0.57 7.74 -13.13
CA ARG A 102 -2.00 7.75 -13.50
C ARG A 102 -2.91 7.18 -12.40
N ALA A 103 -2.76 7.65 -11.16
CA ALA A 103 -3.52 7.15 -10.03
C ALA A 103 -5.03 7.35 -10.26
N ASP A 104 -5.83 6.37 -9.86
CA ASP A 104 -7.29 6.38 -9.99
C ASP A 104 -7.96 7.27 -8.94
N ALA A 105 -7.29 7.46 -7.80
CA ALA A 105 -7.74 8.35 -6.75
C ALA A 105 -6.55 8.88 -5.94
N VAL A 106 -6.79 10.02 -5.29
CA VAL A 106 -5.92 10.59 -4.28
C VAL A 106 -6.75 10.78 -3.02
N LEU A 107 -6.35 10.13 -1.93
CA LEU A 107 -6.92 10.30 -0.61
C LEU A 107 -5.90 11.03 0.25
N GLN A 108 -6.28 12.23 0.66
CA GLN A 108 -5.52 13.06 1.57
C GLN A 108 -6.24 13.14 2.91
N HIS A 109 -5.51 13.64 3.91
CA HIS A 109 -6.12 14.01 5.18
C HIS A 109 -7.16 15.12 4.97
N GLY A 110 -8.40 14.84 5.39
CA GLY A 110 -9.46 15.83 5.59
C GLY A 110 -9.97 15.75 7.02
N TRP A 111 -11.26 15.44 7.22
CA TRP A 111 -11.81 15.16 8.56
C TRP A 111 -11.29 13.85 9.17
N HIS A 112 -10.74 12.96 8.34
CA HIS A 112 -10.25 11.64 8.73
C HIS A 112 -8.86 11.42 8.13
N ARG A 113 -8.04 10.66 8.85
CA ARG A 113 -6.67 10.27 8.45
C ARG A 113 -6.38 8.85 8.89
N LYS A 114 -5.36 8.21 8.31
CA LYS A 114 -4.80 6.95 8.84
C LYS A 114 -4.37 7.18 10.30
N PRO A 115 -4.67 6.29 11.26
CA PRO A 115 -5.21 4.93 11.07
C PRO A 115 -6.72 4.80 11.28
N SER A 116 -7.51 5.87 11.17
CA SER A 116 -8.96 5.80 11.41
C SER A 116 -9.66 4.87 10.41
N ARG A 117 -10.62 4.06 10.89
CA ARG A 117 -11.40 3.15 10.03
C ARG A 117 -12.11 3.92 8.91
N ARG A 118 -12.67 5.08 9.23
CA ARG A 118 -13.37 5.95 8.25
C ARG A 118 -12.49 6.39 7.09
N TYR A 119 -11.19 6.56 7.30
CA TYR A 119 -10.26 6.86 6.21
C TYR A 119 -10.16 5.67 5.23
N PHE A 120 -10.07 4.45 5.74
CA PHE A 120 -10.01 3.24 4.91
C PHE A 120 -11.37 2.91 4.27
N ASP A 121 -12.49 3.22 4.92
CA ASP A 121 -13.82 3.09 4.29
C ASP A 121 -13.95 4.02 3.07
N GLN A 122 -13.33 5.21 3.10
CA GLN A 122 -13.28 6.10 1.93
C GLN A 122 -12.42 5.49 0.81
N LEU A 123 -11.33 4.81 1.16
CA LEU A 123 -10.49 4.09 0.20
C LEU A 123 -11.27 2.98 -0.50
N GLU A 124 -11.98 2.14 0.24
CA GLU A 124 -12.83 1.08 -0.33
C GLU A 124 -13.87 1.64 -1.32
N ARG A 125 -14.54 2.74 -0.95
CA ARG A 125 -15.53 3.40 -1.83
C ARG A 125 -14.91 4.00 -3.08
N ALA A 126 -13.73 4.60 -2.97
CA ALA A 126 -13.04 5.24 -4.09
C ALA A 126 -12.60 4.24 -5.16
N VAL A 127 -12.21 3.03 -4.74
CA VAL A 127 -11.70 1.99 -5.67
C VAL A 127 -12.72 0.92 -6.02
N GLN A 128 -13.85 0.87 -5.29
CA GLN A 128 -14.92 -0.10 -5.47
C GLN A 128 -14.45 -1.57 -5.40
N PHE A 129 -13.50 -1.83 -4.49
CA PHE A 129 -13.02 -3.17 -4.18
C PHE A 129 -13.27 -3.52 -2.73
N PRO A 130 -13.51 -4.81 -2.42
CA PRO A 130 -13.55 -5.26 -1.04
C PRO A 130 -12.16 -5.09 -0.38
N PRO A 131 -12.09 -4.91 0.95
CA PRO A 131 -10.84 -4.67 1.67
C PRO A 131 -9.73 -5.66 1.33
N GLU A 132 -10.04 -6.95 1.27
CA GLU A 132 -9.08 -8.02 1.01
C GLU A 132 -8.45 -7.98 -0.39
N ALA A 133 -9.03 -7.22 -1.32
CA ALA A 133 -8.46 -6.98 -2.65
C ALA A 133 -7.60 -5.71 -2.72
N ILE A 134 -7.44 -4.99 -1.61
CA ILE A 134 -6.67 -3.75 -1.51
C ILE A 134 -5.44 -4.00 -0.65
N ALA A 135 -4.25 -3.68 -1.18
CA ALA A 135 -3.01 -3.65 -0.42
C ALA A 135 -2.65 -2.22 -0.03
N MET A 136 -2.63 -1.93 1.28
CA MET A 136 -2.00 -0.73 1.82
C MET A 136 -0.49 -0.94 1.91
N ILE A 137 0.27 -0.12 1.20
CA ILE A 137 1.74 -0.19 1.13
C ILE A 137 2.30 1.10 1.74
N GLY A 138 3.12 0.97 2.77
CA GLY A 138 3.69 2.12 3.48
C GLY A 138 4.83 1.75 4.42
N ASP A 139 5.41 2.75 5.07
CA ASP A 139 6.57 2.63 5.95
C ASP A 139 6.22 2.61 7.45
N LYS A 140 4.99 3.03 7.82
CA LYS A 140 4.61 3.20 9.23
C LYS A 140 3.69 2.10 9.71
N ILE A 141 4.15 1.39 10.73
CA ILE A 141 3.36 0.36 11.43
C ILE A 141 2.03 0.92 11.95
N TRP A 142 2.03 2.12 12.55
CA TRP A 142 0.82 2.65 13.17
C TRP A 142 -0.24 3.10 12.15
N THR A 143 0.15 3.88 11.15
CA THR A 143 -0.82 4.46 10.21
C THR A 143 -1.19 3.50 9.11
N ASP A 144 -0.20 2.85 8.50
CA ASP A 144 -0.39 2.08 7.28
C ASP A 144 -0.75 0.63 7.63
N ILE A 145 0.00 0.00 8.53
CA ILE A 145 -0.21 -1.42 8.86
C ILE A 145 -1.39 -1.60 9.80
N TYR A 146 -1.35 -1.00 10.99
CA TYR A 146 -2.41 -1.13 11.98
C TYR A 146 -3.75 -0.60 11.49
N GLY A 147 -3.75 0.55 10.82
CA GLY A 147 -4.96 1.14 10.25
C GLY A 147 -5.64 0.20 9.23
N ALA A 148 -4.87 -0.24 8.23
CA ALA A 148 -5.39 -1.07 7.15
C ALA A 148 -5.73 -2.49 7.60
N ASN A 149 -4.97 -3.08 8.52
CA ASN A 149 -5.30 -4.39 9.12
C ASN A 149 -6.68 -4.36 9.80
N ARG A 150 -7.01 -3.28 10.54
CA ARG A 150 -8.35 -3.13 11.15
C ARG A 150 -9.46 -2.87 10.14
N ALA A 151 -9.13 -2.44 8.93
CA ALA A 151 -10.06 -2.33 7.82
C ALA A 151 -10.21 -3.66 7.05
N GLY A 152 -9.37 -4.66 7.32
CA GLY A 152 -9.38 -5.95 6.63
C GLY A 152 -8.59 -5.97 5.32
N MET A 153 -7.75 -4.96 5.10
CA MET A 153 -6.90 -4.83 3.91
C MET A 153 -5.61 -5.63 4.05
N VAL A 154 -5.01 -5.95 2.91
CA VAL A 154 -3.65 -6.50 2.84
C VAL A 154 -2.67 -5.39 3.22
N THR A 155 -1.60 -5.74 3.93
CA THR A 155 -0.63 -4.75 4.41
C THR A 155 0.78 -5.13 4.02
N VAL A 156 1.46 -4.19 3.39
CA VAL A 156 2.84 -4.33 2.92
C VAL A 156 3.67 -3.26 3.60
N LEU A 157 4.59 -3.68 4.46
CA LEU A 157 5.55 -2.79 5.10
C LEU A 157 6.80 -2.71 4.23
N VAL A 158 7.18 -1.48 3.85
CA VAL A 158 8.47 -1.20 3.19
C VAL A 158 9.37 -0.41 4.13
N ARG A 159 10.69 -0.41 3.89
CA ARG A 159 11.58 0.47 4.65
C ARG A 159 11.37 1.94 4.22
N PRO A 160 11.50 2.89 5.16
CA PRO A 160 11.43 4.31 4.85
C PRO A 160 12.47 4.73 3.80
N LEU A 161 12.04 5.39 2.73
CA LEU A 161 12.96 6.04 1.78
C LEU A 161 13.79 7.11 2.48
N GLY A 162 15.12 7.03 2.33
CA GLY A 162 16.06 7.94 2.97
C GLY A 162 16.35 7.63 4.44
N GLY A 163 15.78 6.55 5.01
CA GLY A 163 16.19 6.02 6.30
C GLY A 163 17.53 5.29 6.19
N ALA A 164 18.38 5.41 7.22
CA ALA A 164 19.58 4.60 7.31
C ALA A 164 19.21 3.11 7.26
N SER A 165 19.97 2.33 6.49
CA SER A 165 19.95 0.87 6.62
C SER A 165 20.10 0.53 8.09
N VAL A 166 19.10 -0.11 8.68
CA VAL A 166 19.30 -0.79 9.95
C VAL A 166 20.23 -1.95 9.62
N VAL A 167 21.53 -1.71 9.84
CA VAL A 167 22.55 -2.73 10.04
C VAL A 167 22.26 -3.48 11.32
#